data_AF-A0A5K1DUY7-F1
#
_entry.id   AF-A0A5K1DUY7-F1
#
_cell.length_a   1.000
_cell.length_b   1.000
_cell.length_c   1.000
_cell.angle_alpha   90.00
_cell.angle_beta   90.00
_cell.angle_gamma   90.00
#
_symmetry.space_group_name_H-M   'P 1'
#
loop_
_entity.id
_entity.type
_entity.pdbx_description
1 polymer ?
#
loop_
_entity_poly.entity_id
_entity_poly.type
_entity_poly.pdbx_seq_one_letter_code
_entity_poly.pdbx_strand_id
1 'polypeptide(L)' 'RKENQNKKKFLLGESMGGAVALLVHRRQPSFWDGAVLVAPMCK' A
#
# COMPACT_ATOMS: atom_id res chain seq x y z
N ARG A 1 15.79 -11.45 7.64
CA ARG A 1 15.87 -10.13 8.32
C ARG A 1 14.52 -9.90 9.02
N LYS A 2 14.49 -9.77 10.35
CA LYS A 2 13.25 -9.68 11.17
C LYS A 2 12.77 -8.25 11.45
N GLU A 3 13.41 -7.24 10.86
CA GLU A 3 13.29 -5.82 11.28
C GLU A 3 11.86 -5.24 11.30
N ASN A 4 10.92 -5.83 10.56
CA ASN A 4 9.56 -5.30 10.40
C ASN A 4 8.45 -6.28 10.80
N GLN A 5 8.74 -7.38 11.51
CA GLN A 5 7.72 -8.39 11.84
C GLN A 5 6.57 -7.86 12.71
N ASN A 6 6.85 -6.91 13.60
CA ASN A 6 5.86 -6.34 14.52
C ASN A 6 5.48 -4.89 14.20
N LYS A 7 5.84 -4.41 13.00
CA LYS A 7 5.54 -3.03 12.58
C LYS A 7 4.36 -3.03 11.62
N LYS A 8 3.62 -1.93 11.65
CA LYS A 8 2.59 -1.65 10.66
C LYS A 8 3.21 -1.52 9.27
N LYS A 9 2.57 -2.10 8.27
CA LYS A 9 3.03 -2.11 6.87
C LYS A 9 2.10 -1.27 6.03
N PHE A 10 2.64 -0.17 5.51
CA PHE A 10 1.91 0.73 4.62
C PHE A 10 2.53 0.73 3.23
N LEU A 11 1.68 0.83 2.22
CA LEU A 11 2.09 1.09 0.84
C LEU A 11 2.09 2.59 0.59
N LEU A 12 3.09 3.10 -0.13
CA LEU A 12 3.07 4.46 -0.66
C LEU A 12 2.85 4.36 -2.17
N GLY A 13 1.85 5.09 -2.68
CA GLY A 13 1.58 5.15 -4.11
C GLY A 13 1.40 6.59 -4.57
N GLU A 14 2.15 6.99 -5.59
CA GLU A 14 2.06 8.31 -6.24
C GLU A 14 1.52 8.15 -7.66
N SER A 15 0.61 9.02 -8.10
CA SER A 15 -0.01 8.98 -9.43
C SER A 15 -0.61 7.59 -9.74
N MET A 16 -0.19 6.93 -10.83
CA MET A 16 -0.57 5.56 -11.17
C MET A 16 -0.22 4.57 -10.05
N GLY A 17 0.88 4.82 -9.33
CA GLY A 17 1.31 4.01 -8.19
C GLY A 17 0.27 3.96 -7.07
N GLY A 18 -0.59 4.98 -6.93
CA GLY A 18 -1.73 4.95 -6.00
C GLY A 18 -2.74 3.85 -6.35
N ALA A 19 -3.08 3.70 -7.62
CA ALA A 19 -3.96 2.62 -8.10
C ALA A 19 -3.30 1.24 -7.90
N VAL A 20 -2.00 1.13 -8.17
CA VAL A 20 -1.24 -0.10 -7.93
C VAL A 20 -1.20 -0.45 -6.43
N ALA A 21 -0.99 0.53 -5.55
CA ALA A 21 -1.01 0.32 -4.11
C ALA A 21 -2.36 -0.22 -3.63
N LEU A 22 -3.47 0.28 -4.18
CA LEU A 22 -4.81 -0.24 -3.88
C LEU A 22 -5.00 -1.69 -4.38
N LEU A 23 -4.54 -2.01 -5.59
CA LEU A 23 -4.60 -3.38 -6.12
C LEU A 23 -3.79 -4.37 -5.25
N VAL A 24 -2.59 -3.98 -4.83
CA VAL A 24 -1.74 -4.80 -3.96
C VAL A 24 -2.37 -4.98 -2.57
N HIS A 25 -2.87 -3.91 -1.97
CA HIS A 25 -3.56 -3.98 -0.68
C HIS A 25 -4.76 -4.92 -0.74
N ARG A 26 -5.60 -4.83 -1.80
CA ARG A 26 -6.75 -5.71 -2.00
C ARG A 26 -6.38 -7.17 -2.25
N ARG A 27 -5.21 -7.44 -2.84
CA ARG A 27 -4.73 -8.80 -3.08
C ARG A 27 -4.20 -9.48 -1.80
N GLN A 28 -3.70 -8.70 -0.84
CA GLN A 28 -3.16 -9.21 0.42
C GLN A 28 -3.62 -8.36 1.63
N PRO A 29 -4.93 -8.34 1.93
CA PRO A 29 -5.50 -7.43 2.93
C PRO A 29 -5.05 -7.74 4.36
N SER A 30 -4.62 -8.97 4.66
CA SER A 30 -4.07 -9.34 5.98
C SER A 30 -2.59 -8.99 6.15
N PHE A 31 -1.87 -8.74 5.05
CA PHE A 31 -0.45 -8.44 5.10
C PHE A 31 -0.17 -6.94 5.25
N TRP A 32 -0.99 -6.11 4.60
CA TRP A 32 -0.88 -4.66 4.56
C TRP A 32 -1.89 -4.01 5.50
N ASP A 33 -1.43 -3.11 6.36
CA ASP A 33 -2.30 -2.37 7.29
C ASP A 33 -2.97 -1.16 6.64
N GLY A 34 -2.45 -0.68 5.50
CA GLY A 34 -3.05 0.42 4.75
C GLY A 34 -2.19 0.93 3.60
N ALA A 35 -2.62 2.03 2.99
CA ALA A 35 -1.90 2.72 1.92
C ALA A 35 -1.97 4.24 2.09
N VAL A 36 -0.88 4.93 1.72
CA VAL A 36 -0.74 6.38 1.63
C VAL A 36 -0.74 6.73 0.15
N LEU A 37 -1.68 7.58 -0.27
CA LEU A 37 -1.90 7.93 -1.67
C LEU A 37 -1.53 9.40 -1.90
N VAL A 38 -0.69 9.66 -2.90
CA VAL A 38 -0.26 11.01 -3.28
C VAL A 38 -0.64 11.27 -4.73
N ALA A 39 -1.44 12.31 -4.97
CA ALA A 39 -1.98 12.64 -6.30
C ALA A 39 -2.45 11.40 -7.10
N PRO A 40 -3.25 10.49 -6.50
CA PRO A 40 -3.56 9.22 -7.15
C PRO A 40 -4.36 9.45 -8.44
N MET A 41 -4.14 8.61 -9.45
CA MET A 41 -5.04 8.58 -10.59
C MET A 41 -6.42 8.10 -10.15
N CYS A 42 -7.40 8.99 -10.23
CA CYS A 42 -8.82 8.71 -9.98
C CYS A 42 -9.54 8.60 -11.32
N LYS A 43 -9.56 7.41 -11.91
CA LYS A 43 -10.43 7.14 -13.07
C LYS A 43 -11.20 5.85 -12.83
#